data_AF-A0AA88S6R7-F1
#
_entry.id   AF-A0AA88S6R7-F1
#
_cell.length_a   1.000
_cell.length_b   1.000
_cell.length_c   1.000
_cell.angle_alpha   90.00
_cell.angle_beta   90.00
_cell.angle_gamma   90.00
#
_symmetry.space_group_name_H-M   'P 1'
#
loop_
_entity.id
_entity.type
_entity.pdbx_description
1 polymer ?
#
loop_
_entity_poly.entity_id
_entity_poly.type
_entity_poly.pdbx_seq_one_letter_code
_entity_poly.pdbx_strand_id
1 'polypeptide(L)'
;MTNTVLEVGTGVFVIVVVWIAALVFGLMLLRASGSAKLGVIPIFLLALTVTLALVLFPRSPETTPPFKQIEIVDTFFIGRYLLLAVVSTVFLVAFFMLLPFHFLEPVYAKALRTH
;
A
#
# COMPACT_ATOMS: atom_id res chain seq x y z
N MET A 1 19.18 -12.18 18.98
CA MET A 1 18.46 -13.44 19.27
C MET A 1 17.03 -13.14 19.75
N THR A 2 16.25 -12.30 19.05
CA THR A 2 14.94 -11.80 19.54
C THR A 2 13.78 -12.10 18.56
N ASN A 3 14.06 -12.77 17.44
CA ASN A 3 13.10 -12.98 16.34
C ASN A 3 12.74 -14.47 16.15
N THR A 4 12.58 -15.21 17.24
CA THR A 4 12.08 -16.60 17.20
C THR A 4 10.71 -16.67 17.86
N VAL A 5 9.78 -17.33 17.18
CA VAL A 5 8.44 -17.65 17.71
C VAL A 5 8.40 -19.17 17.80
N LEU A 6 8.22 -19.72 19.01
CA LEU A 6 8.23 -21.17 19.25
C LEU A 6 9.53 -21.83 18.75
N GLU A 7 10.68 -21.19 18.98
CA GLU A 7 12.01 -21.64 18.51
C GLU A 7 12.19 -21.69 16.98
N VAL A 8 11.15 -21.32 16.22
CA VAL A 8 11.17 -21.23 14.76
C VAL A 8 11.34 -19.77 14.33
N GLY A 9 12.07 -19.53 13.24
CA GLY A 9 12.23 -18.18 12.69
C GLY A 9 10.87 -17.55 12.33
N THR A 10 10.68 -16.27 12.66
CA THR A 10 9.42 -15.55 12.41
C THR A 10 8.89 -15.67 10.98
N GLY A 11 9.78 -15.69 9.97
CA GLY A 11 9.39 -15.87 8.57
C GLY A 11 8.70 -17.21 8.30
N VAL A 12 9.22 -18.31 8.87
CA VAL A 12 8.63 -19.65 8.72
C VAL A 12 7.28 -19.71 9.44
N PHE A 13 7.18 -19.11 10.63
CA PHE A 13 5.92 -19.02 11.35
C PHE A 13 4.83 -18.30 10.53
N VAL A 14 5.19 -17.17 9.89
CA VAL A 14 4.28 -16.42 9.01
C VAL A 14 3.85 -17.26 7.81
N ILE A 15 4.78 -17.97 7.15
CA ILE A 15 4.46 -18.87 6.03
C ILE A 15 3.42 -19.91 6.45
N VAL A 16 3.64 -20.59 7.59
CA VAL A 16 2.72 -21.62 8.08
C VAL A 16 1.31 -21.05 8.32
N VAL A 17 1.20 -19.92 9.01
CA VAL A 17 -0.09 -19.29 9.29
C VAL A 17 -0.82 -18.88 8.00
N VAL A 18 -0.09 -18.26 7.05
CA VAL A 18 -0.65 -17.83 5.76
C VAL A 18 -1.17 -19.03 4.96
N TRP A 19 -0.43 -20.13 4.91
CA TRP A 19 -0.85 -21.33 4.19
C TRP A 19 -2.04 -22.04 4.85
N ILE A 20 -2.08 -22.10 6.19
CA ILE A 20 -3.25 -22.63 6.91
C ILE A 20 -4.49 -21.80 6.57
N ALA A 21 -4.40 -20.47 6.65
CA ALA A 21 -5.52 -19.59 6.29
C ALA A 21 -5.93 -19.77 4.82
N ALA A 22 -4.98 -19.77 3.90
CA ALA A 22 -5.24 -19.96 2.47
C ALA A 22 -5.95 -21.29 2.18
N LEU A 23 -5.56 -22.38 2.84
CA LEU A 23 -6.22 -23.68 2.72
C LEU A 23 -7.63 -23.66 3.29
N VAL A 24 -7.83 -23.07 4.48
CA VAL A 24 -9.17 -22.96 5.09
C VAL A 24 -10.11 -22.16 4.20
N PHE A 25 -9.70 -20.97 3.74
CA PHE A 25 -10.50 -20.16 2.83
C PHE A 25 -10.69 -20.83 1.47
N GLY A 26 -9.66 -21.50 0.94
CA GLY A 26 -9.74 -22.26 -0.29
C GLY A 26 -10.78 -23.39 -0.21
N LEU A 27 -10.78 -24.16 0.87
CA LEU A 27 -11.76 -25.23 1.10
C LEU A 27 -13.20 -24.68 1.23
N MET A 28 -13.38 -23.53 1.90
CA MET A 28 -14.68 -22.86 1.98
C MET A 28 -15.19 -22.42 0.59
N LEU A 29 -14.32 -21.85 -0.24
CA LEU A 29 -14.67 -21.39 -1.58
C LEU A 29 -14.91 -22.54 -2.56
N LEU A 30 -14.18 -23.66 -2.43
CA LEU A 30 -14.43 -24.86 -3.23
C LEU A 30 -15.83 -25.44 -3.00
N ARG A 31 -16.40 -25.25 -1.79
CA ARG A 31 -17.78 -25.64 -1.46
C ARG A 31 -18.83 -24.69 -2.02
N ALA A 32 -18.48 -23.47 -2.40
CA ALA A 32 -19.42 -22.51 -2.95
C ALA A 32 -19.85 -22.91 -4.37
N SER A 33 -21.07 -22.57 -4.80
CA SER A 33 -21.55 -22.82 -6.17
C SER A 33 -21.19 -21.66 -7.11
N GLY A 34 -20.94 -21.97 -8.39
CA GLY A 34 -20.70 -20.97 -9.44
C GLY A 34 -19.31 -20.34 -9.42
N SER A 35 -19.22 -19.09 -9.88
CA SER A 35 -17.95 -18.36 -10.08
C SER A 35 -17.13 -18.14 -8.79
N ALA A 36 -17.78 -18.23 -7.62
CA ALA A 36 -17.11 -18.08 -6.33
C ALA A 36 -15.97 -19.10 -6.10
N LYS A 37 -16.03 -20.29 -6.73
CA LYS A 37 -14.93 -21.29 -6.71
C LYS A 37 -13.62 -20.77 -7.31
N LEU A 38 -13.70 -19.84 -8.27
CA LEU A 38 -12.51 -19.24 -8.89
C LEU A 38 -11.75 -18.34 -7.90
N GLY A 39 -12.37 -17.93 -6.79
CA GLY A 39 -11.72 -17.16 -5.72
C GLY A 39 -10.56 -17.90 -5.03
N VAL A 40 -10.44 -19.22 -5.22
CA VAL A 40 -9.28 -20.00 -4.74
C VAL A 40 -7.99 -19.55 -5.44
N ILE A 41 -8.07 -19.18 -6.72
CA ILE A 41 -6.92 -18.77 -7.55
C ILE A 41 -6.21 -17.55 -6.96
N PRO A 42 -6.87 -16.39 -6.74
CA PRO A 42 -6.20 -15.22 -6.16
C PRO A 42 -5.69 -15.46 -4.74
N ILE A 43 -6.37 -16.28 -3.92
CA ILE A 43 -5.91 -16.60 -2.56
C ILE A 43 -4.60 -17.40 -2.61
N PHE A 44 -4.51 -18.39 -3.48
CA PHE A 44 -3.30 -19.19 -3.65
C PHE A 44 -2.15 -18.36 -4.21
N LEU A 45 -2.43 -17.50 -5.21
CA LEU A 45 -1.44 -16.57 -5.75
C LEU A 45 -0.92 -15.58 -4.71
N LEU A 46 -1.81 -15.09 -3.82
CA LEU A 46 -1.42 -14.21 -2.73
C LEU A 46 -0.52 -14.92 -1.71
N ALA A 47 -0.87 -16.14 -1.28
CA ALA A 47 -0.04 -16.94 -0.39
C ALA A 47 1.34 -17.26 -1.01
N LEU A 48 1.37 -17.57 -2.31
CA LEU A 48 2.60 -17.79 -3.06
C LEU A 48 3.45 -16.52 -3.12
N THR A 49 2.84 -15.37 -3.39
CA THR A 49 3.54 -14.08 -3.45
C THR A 49 4.18 -13.74 -2.10
N VAL A 50 3.46 -13.94 -0.99
CA VAL A 50 4.00 -13.75 0.36
C VAL A 50 5.18 -14.70 0.63
N THR A 51 5.06 -15.96 0.21
CA THR A 51 6.14 -16.95 0.37
C THR A 51 7.38 -16.54 -0.43
N LEU A 52 7.21 -16.17 -1.70
CA LEU A 52 8.31 -15.69 -2.55
C LEU A 52 8.94 -14.42 -1.97
N ALA A 53 8.14 -13.49 -1.46
CA ALA A 53 8.66 -12.29 -0.82
C ALA A 53 9.55 -12.63 0.38
N LEU A 54 9.11 -13.55 1.25
CA LEU A 54 9.88 -13.95 2.44
C LEU A 54 11.13 -14.79 2.12
N VAL A 55 11.10 -15.57 1.05
CA VAL A 55 12.23 -16.41 0.63
C VAL A 55 13.27 -15.62 -0.16
N LEU A 56 12.84 -14.71 -1.05
CA LEU A 56 13.73 -13.95 -1.93
C LEU A 56 14.27 -12.68 -1.26
N PHE A 57 13.54 -12.11 -0.29
CA PHE A 57 13.95 -10.89 0.40
C PHE A 57 14.28 -11.19 1.88
N PRO A 58 15.56 -11.37 2.22
CA PRO A 58 15.97 -11.54 3.61
C PRO A 58 15.59 -10.29 4.42
N ARG A 59 14.74 -10.49 5.44
CA ARG A 59 14.21 -9.39 6.27
C ARG A 59 15.19 -8.87 7.31
N SER A 60 16.22 -9.65 7.63
CA SER A 60 17.29 -9.23 8.53
C SER A 60 18.62 -9.31 7.79
N PRO A 61 19.44 -8.25 7.81
CA PRO A 61 20.81 -8.38 7.37
C PRO A 61 21.49 -9.43 8.25
N GLU A 62 22.09 -10.44 7.63
CA GLU A 62 22.86 -11.48 8.33
C GLU A 62 24.09 -10.89 9.04
N THR A 63 24.53 -9.73 8.56
CA THR A 63 25.53 -8.89 9.20
C THR A 63 24.85 -7.95 10.19
N THR A 64 25.33 -7.99 11.44
CA THR A 64 25.09 -6.91 12.39
C THR A 64 25.40 -5.61 11.68
N PRO A 65 24.45 -4.66 11.55
CA PRO A 65 24.77 -3.38 10.94
C PRO A 65 25.97 -2.81 11.73
N PRO A 66 27.05 -2.36 11.05
CA PRO A 66 28.11 -1.63 11.74
C PRO A 66 27.42 -0.55 12.55
N PHE A 67 27.86 -0.34 13.80
CA PHE A 67 27.27 0.60 14.74
C PHE A 67 27.06 1.94 14.03
N LYS A 68 25.86 2.14 13.47
CA LYS A 68 25.59 3.30 12.62
C LYS A 68 25.19 4.37 13.59
N GLN A 69 26.20 5.08 14.07
CA GLN A 69 26.00 6.33 14.77
C GLN A 69 25.01 7.14 13.92
N ILE A 70 23.92 7.59 14.54
CA ILE A 70 22.88 8.35 13.84
C ILE A 70 23.56 9.61 13.33
N GLU A 71 23.95 9.58 12.06
CA GLU A 71 24.51 10.74 11.38
C GLU A 71 23.32 11.56 10.88
N ILE A 72 23.23 12.80 11.37
CA ILE A 72 22.25 13.75 10.89
C ILE A 72 22.74 14.22 9.51
N VAL A 73 22.34 13.50 8.46
CA VAL A 73 22.73 13.81 7.07
C VAL A 73 22.09 15.11 6.58
N ASP A 74 20.95 15.49 7.15
CA ASP A 74 20.23 16.73 6.83
C ASP A 74 19.63 17.35 8.10
N THR A 75 20.26 18.41 8.60
CA THR A 75 19.81 19.16 9.78
C THR A 75 18.48 19.88 9.53
N PHE A 76 18.13 20.17 8.27
CA PHE A 76 16.94 20.93 7.88
C PHE A 76 15.82 20.06 7.30
N PHE A 77 15.92 18.74 7.45
CA PHE A 77 14.92 17.78 6.97
C PHE A 77 13.49 18.22 7.33
N ILE A 78 13.22 18.51 8.61
CA ILE A 78 11.90 18.92 9.12
C ILE A 78 11.43 20.22 8.46
N GLY A 79 12.32 21.21 8.33
CA GLY A 79 12.01 22.48 7.67
C GLY A 79 11.63 22.29 6.20
N ARG A 80 12.30 21.37 5.50
CA ARG A 80 12.02 21.07 4.10
C ARG A 80 10.65 20.41 3.91
N TYR A 81 10.25 19.51 4.80
CA TYR A 81 8.90 18.91 4.75
C TYR A 81 7.80 19.88 5.13
N LEU A 82 8.04 20.76 6.11
CA LEU A 82 7.10 21.84 6.44
C LEU A 82 6.92 22.79 5.26
N LEU A 83 8.02 23.21 4.64
CA LEU A 83 7.97 24.06 3.46
C LEU A 83 7.25 23.37 2.30
N LEU A 84 7.56 22.09 2.05
CA LEU A 84 6.87 21.30 1.04
C LEU A 84 5.36 21.22 1.31
N ALA A 85 4.96 20.95 2.55
CA ALA A 85 3.54 20.88 2.93
C ALA A 85 2.82 22.22 2.72
N VAL A 86 3.46 23.33 3.10
CA VAL A 86 2.91 24.68 2.88
C VAL A 86 2.76 24.98 1.39
N VAL A 87 3.81 24.74 0.59
CA VAL A 87 3.79 24.98 -0.85
C VAL A 87 2.75 24.11 -1.55
N SER A 88 2.65 22.82 -1.20
CA SER A 88 1.63 21.93 -1.73
C SER A 88 0.21 22.38 -1.39
N THR A 89 -0.01 22.87 -0.17
CA THR A 89 -1.32 23.37 0.26
C THR A 89 -1.71 24.62 -0.53
N VAL A 90 -0.80 25.59 -0.65
CA VAL A 90 -1.03 26.82 -1.44
C VAL A 90 -1.30 26.46 -2.90
N PHE A 91 -0.52 25.53 -3.47
CA PHE A 91 -0.73 25.04 -4.83
C PHE A 91 -2.13 24.45 -5.01
N LEU A 92 -2.58 23.57 -4.10
CA LEU A 92 -3.90 22.96 -4.17
C LEU A 92 -5.02 24.00 -4.07
N VAL A 93 -4.92 24.94 -3.12
CA VAL A 93 -5.90 26.03 -2.99
C VAL A 93 -5.99 26.84 -4.29
N ALA A 94 -4.84 27.26 -4.83
CA ALA A 94 -4.80 28.03 -6.07
C ALA A 94 -5.38 27.23 -7.25
N PHE A 95 -5.03 25.96 -7.38
CA PHE A 95 -5.54 25.07 -8.42
C PHE A 95 -7.06 24.93 -8.35
N PHE A 96 -7.62 24.67 -7.17
CA PHE A 96 -9.06 24.53 -6.97
C PHE A 96 -9.82 25.86 -7.06
N MET A 97 -9.16 27.01 -6.85
CA MET A 97 -9.76 28.31 -7.13
C MET A 97 -9.77 28.62 -8.64
N LEU A 98 -8.67 28.36 -9.35
CA LEU A 98 -8.59 28.64 -10.79
C LEU A 98 -9.60 27.82 -11.61
N LEU A 99 -9.89 26.59 -11.18
CA LEU A 99 -10.79 25.70 -11.88
C LEU A 99 -12.21 26.30 -12.08
N PRO A 100 -12.98 26.66 -11.03
CA PRO A 100 -14.28 27.31 -11.21
C PRO A 100 -14.19 28.74 -11.75
N PHE A 101 -13.19 29.52 -11.35
CA PHE A 101 -13.16 30.96 -11.65
C PHE A 101 -12.59 31.31 -13.02
N HIS A 102 -11.85 30.41 -13.66
CA HIS A 102 -11.21 30.70 -14.95
C HIS A 102 -11.40 29.61 -16.00
N PHE A 103 -11.43 28.33 -15.60
CA PHE A 103 -11.54 27.23 -16.56
C PHE A 103 -12.98 26.73 -16.78
N LEU A 104 -13.84 26.85 -15.77
CA LEU A 104 -15.23 26.38 -15.80
C LEU A 104 -16.23 27.54 -15.86
N GLU A 105 -15.94 28.57 -16.67
CA GLU A 105 -16.92 29.63 -16.91
C GLU A 105 -18.23 29.01 -17.46
N PRO A 106 -19.38 29.26 -16.82
CA PRO A 106 -20.63 28.65 -17.22
C PRO A 106 -21.09 29.20 -18.58
N VAL A 107 -21.09 28.35 -19.61
CA VAL A 107 -21.69 28.66 -20.91
C VAL A 107 -23.20 28.44 -20.81
N TYR A 108 -23.95 29.53 -20.59
CA TYR A 108 -25.40 29.46 -20.54
C TYR A 108 -25.99 29.23 -21.93
N ALA A 109 -26.91 28.26 -22.05
CA ALA A 109 -27.63 28.02 -23.29
C ALA A 109 -28.57 29.20 -23.62
N LYS A 110 -28.63 29.57 -24.90
CA LYS A 110 -29.52 30.64 -25.39
C LYS A 110 -30.98 30.20 -25.25
N ALA A 111 -31.83 31.06 -24.71
CA ALA A 111 -33.25 30.77 -24.50
C ALA A 111 -33.96 30.42 -25.83
N LEU A 112 -34.65 29.27 -25.84
CA LEU A 112 -35.49 28.84 -26.96
C LEU A 112 -36.69 29.80 -27.06
N ARG A 113 -36.76 30.56 -28.16
CA ARG A 113 -37.97 31.32 -28.50
C ARG A 113 -39.01 30.34 -29.04
N THR A 114 -40.01 30.02 -28.24
CA THR A 114 -41.24 29.38 -28.71
C THR A 114 -42.09 30.42 -29.42
N HIS A 115 -42.36 30.20 -30.71
CA HIS A 115 -43.34 30.95 -31.51
C HIS A 115 -44.62 30.11 -31.65
#